data_AF-A0A2W0B0J3-F1
#
_entry.id   AF-A0A2W0B0J3-F1
#
_cell.length_a   1.000
_cell.length_b   1.000
_cell.length_c   1.000
_cell.angle_alpha   90.00
_cell.angle_beta   90.00
_cell.angle_gamma   90.00
#
_symmetry.space_group_name_H-M   'P 1'
#
loop_
_entity.id
_entity.type
_entity.pdbx_description
1 polymer ?
#
loop_
_entity_poly.entity_id
_entity_poly.type
_entity_poly.pdbx_seq_one_letter_code
_entity_poly.pdbx_strand_id
1 'polypeptide(L)'
;YDLCRQLKDDPATRLIPIVMITGLSDRADRVRGIEAGADDFLSKPLYPEELYARVKSLLKLKHFTDELENAEAVLFTLALGVEARDPYTGDHCARLAHYAAELGRHLHFDYENIVALERGGYLHDLGKIKVPDEILNKGSELTPAEWDVMKRHPEDGEAICQPLKSFRRVLPIIRHHHEHWNGSGYPDSLD
;
A
#
# COMPACT_ATOMS: atom_id res chain seq x y z
N TYR A 1 9.52 -11.50 26.55
CA TYR A 1 9.36 -10.48 25.48
C TYR A 1 9.60 -11.06 24.09
N ASP A 2 10.33 -12.18 23.94
CA ASP A 2 10.67 -12.72 22.61
C ASP A 2 9.47 -13.19 21.78
N LEU A 3 8.45 -13.78 22.41
CA LEU A 3 7.20 -14.11 21.70
C LEU A 3 6.51 -12.86 21.14
N CYS A 4 6.50 -11.74 21.87
CA CYS A 4 5.93 -10.49 21.39
C CYS A 4 6.68 -10.01 20.14
N ARG A 5 8.02 -10.05 20.16
CA ARG A 5 8.83 -9.70 18.99
C ARG A 5 8.54 -10.62 17.81
N GLN A 6 8.54 -11.93 18.02
CA GLN A 6 8.23 -12.91 16.97
C GLN A 6 6.87 -12.65 16.30
N LEU A 7 5.83 -12.38 17.09
CA LEU A 7 4.51 -12.05 16.56
C LEU A 7 4.49 -10.69 15.84
N LYS A 8 5.28 -9.72 16.30
CA LYS A 8 5.35 -8.39 15.68
C LYS A 8 6.24 -8.33 14.43
N ASP A 9 7.18 -9.26 14.30
CA ASP A 9 8.06 -9.38 13.14
C ASP A 9 7.43 -10.20 11.99
N ASP A 10 6.44 -11.05 12.28
CA ASP A 10 5.74 -11.86 11.27
C ASP A 10 4.62 -11.04 10.58
N PRO A 11 4.66 -10.84 9.25
CA PRO A 11 3.62 -10.13 8.50
C PRO A 11 2.19 -10.63 8.75
N ALA A 12 2.00 -11.93 8.99
CA ALA A 12 0.68 -12.51 9.21
C ALA A 12 0.11 -12.20 10.61
N THR A 13 0.95 -11.83 11.58
CA THR A 13 0.53 -11.63 12.97
C THR A 13 0.88 -10.25 13.53
N ARG A 14 1.67 -9.43 12.82
CA ARG A 14 2.17 -8.13 13.30
C ARG A 14 1.09 -7.13 13.69
N LEU A 15 -0.10 -7.24 13.09
CA LEU A 15 -1.23 -6.35 13.38
C LEU A 15 -2.13 -6.83 14.51
N ILE A 16 -1.85 -7.99 15.11
CA ILE A 16 -2.59 -8.45 16.30
C ILE A 16 -2.19 -7.55 17.48
N PRO A 17 -3.16 -6.89 18.16
CA PRO A 17 -2.85 -6.09 19.33
C PRO A 17 -2.41 -6.97 20.50
N ILE A 18 -1.29 -6.63 21.13
CA ILE A 18 -0.71 -7.34 22.27
C ILE A 18 -0.76 -6.43 23.49
N VAL A 19 -1.52 -6.85 24.51
CA VAL A 19 -1.53 -6.22 25.83
C VAL A 19 -0.72 -7.06 26.79
N MET A 20 0.34 -6.48 27.36
CA MET A 20 1.14 -7.18 28.37
C MET A 20 0.59 -6.91 29.78
N ILE A 21 0.39 -7.98 30.54
CA ILE A 21 -0.04 -7.91 31.93
C ILE A 21 1.16 -8.21 32.83
N THR A 22 1.58 -7.24 33.62
CA THR A 22 2.77 -7.36 34.48
C THR A 22 2.43 -7.17 35.96
N GLY A 23 3.10 -7.91 36.85
CA GLY A 23 3.13 -7.62 38.29
C GLY A 23 4.29 -6.72 38.70
N LEU A 24 5.22 -6.47 37.79
CA LEU A 24 6.41 -5.65 38.00
C LEU A 24 6.06 -4.21 37.60
N SER A 25 6.06 -3.32 38.59
CA SER A 25 5.89 -1.87 38.41
C SER A 25 7.15 -1.18 37.93
N ASP A 26 8.23 -1.93 37.66
CA ASP A 26 9.48 -1.37 37.17
C ASP A 26 9.29 -0.76 35.78
N ARG A 27 9.63 0.53 35.68
CA ARG A 27 9.62 1.30 34.44
C ARG A 27 10.47 0.62 33.37
N ALA A 28 11.57 -0.03 33.74
CA ALA A 28 12.44 -0.73 32.79
C ALA A 28 11.73 -1.87 32.04
N ASP A 29 10.86 -2.61 32.73
CA ASP A 29 10.13 -3.75 32.17
C ASP A 29 9.05 -3.30 31.19
N ARG A 30 8.42 -2.16 31.46
CA ARG A 30 7.45 -1.54 30.55
C ARG A 30 8.13 -1.04 29.28
N VAL A 31 9.29 -0.38 29.41
CA VAL A 31 10.06 0.09 28.25
C VAL A 31 10.46 -1.08 27.36
N ARG A 32 11.03 -2.15 27.93
CA ARG A 32 11.41 -3.34 27.16
C ARG A 32 10.24 -4.00 26.43
N GLY A 33 9.04 -3.93 27.01
CA GLY A 33 7.85 -4.46 26.38
C GLY A 33 7.35 -3.61 25.21
N ILE A 34 7.38 -2.28 25.33
CA ILE A 34 7.05 -1.36 24.23
C ILE A 34 8.05 -1.56 23.08
N GLU A 35 9.34 -1.63 23.38
CA GLU A 35 10.40 -1.92 22.40
C GLU A 35 10.25 -3.30 21.74
N ALA A 36 9.61 -4.25 22.43
CA ALA A 36 9.27 -5.55 21.86
C ALA A 36 7.98 -5.53 21.01
N GLY A 37 7.32 -4.37 20.88
CA GLY A 37 6.15 -4.15 20.03
C GLY A 37 4.79 -4.33 20.69
N ALA A 38 4.69 -4.39 22.02
CA ALA A 38 3.38 -4.41 22.67
C ALA A 38 2.66 -3.07 22.55
N ASP A 39 1.37 -3.14 22.28
CA ASP A 39 0.51 -1.98 22.04
C ASP A 39 0.00 -1.35 23.34
N ASP A 40 -0.08 -2.14 24.44
CA ASP A 40 -0.46 -1.63 25.75
C ASP A 40 0.05 -2.49 26.92
N PHE A 41 -0.03 -1.93 28.12
CA PHE A 41 0.42 -2.52 29.38
C PHE A 41 -0.61 -2.36 30.49
N LEU A 42 -0.83 -3.43 31.25
CA LEU A 42 -1.65 -3.44 32.45
C LEU A 42 -0.87 -3.99 33.63
N SER A 43 -1.01 -3.32 34.78
CA SER A 43 -0.39 -3.76 36.03
C SER A 43 -1.37 -4.57 36.86
N LYS A 44 -0.88 -5.53 37.66
CA LYS A 44 -1.70 -6.22 38.66
C LYS A 44 -1.84 -5.35 39.93
N PRO A 45 -2.99 -5.41 40.64
CA PRO A 45 -4.21 -6.15 40.30
C PRO A 45 -4.95 -5.54 39.11
N LEU A 46 -5.57 -6.39 38.29
CA LEU A 46 -6.34 -5.95 37.13
C LEU A 46 -7.72 -5.45 37.54
N TYR A 47 -8.12 -4.31 37.00
CA TYR A 47 -9.48 -3.80 37.09
C TYR A 47 -10.22 -4.14 35.78
N PRO A 48 -11.32 -4.91 35.84
CA PRO A 48 -12.05 -5.32 34.63
C PRO A 48 -12.45 -4.15 33.73
N GLU A 49 -12.92 -3.05 34.32
CA GLU A 49 -13.29 -1.81 33.62
C GLU A 49 -12.14 -1.28 32.73
N GLU A 50 -10.93 -1.23 33.28
CA GLU A 50 -9.74 -0.74 32.58
C GLU A 50 -9.33 -1.70 31.46
N LEU A 51 -9.33 -3.01 31.74
CA LEU A 51 -9.01 -4.04 30.74
C LEU A 51 -10.00 -3.98 29.56
N TYR A 52 -11.30 -3.90 29.84
CA TYR A 52 -12.32 -3.80 28.80
C TYR A 52 -12.17 -2.53 27.96
N ALA A 53 -11.91 -1.38 28.59
CA ALA A 53 -11.70 -0.14 27.87
C ALA A 53 -10.48 -0.21 26.93
N ARG A 54 -9.36 -0.76 27.39
CA ARG A 54 -8.13 -0.92 26.58
C ARG A 54 -8.33 -1.89 25.43
N VAL A 55 -8.86 -3.08 25.71
CA VAL A 55 -9.15 -4.09 24.68
C VAL A 55 -10.11 -3.55 23.62
N LYS A 56 -11.17 -2.84 24.02
CA LYS A 56 -12.12 -2.23 23.08
C LYS A 56 -11.47 -1.19 22.18
N SER A 57 -10.57 -0.36 22.72
CA SER A 57 -9.82 0.63 21.94
C SER A 57 -8.90 -0.04 20.91
N LEU A 58 -8.15 -1.06 21.32
CA LEU A 58 -7.24 -1.79 20.45
C LEU A 58 -7.98 -2.58 19.36
N LEU A 59 -9.11 -3.20 19.69
CA LEU A 59 -9.97 -3.87 18.69
C LEU A 59 -10.54 -2.88 17.67
N LYS A 60 -10.89 -1.67 18.10
CA LYS A 60 -11.35 -0.62 17.18
C LYS A 60 -10.24 -0.17 16.22
N LEU A 61 -9.02 0.00 16.72
CA LEU A 61 -7.85 0.30 15.89
C LEU A 61 -7.58 -0.83 14.91
N LYS A 62 -7.56 -2.09 15.37
CA LYS A 62 -7.42 -3.25 14.50
C LYS A 62 -8.47 -3.27 13.40
N HIS A 63 -9.73 -3.03 13.75
CA HIS A 63 -10.83 -3.03 12.77
C HIS A 63 -10.60 -2.01 11.66
N PHE A 64 -10.21 -0.77 11.99
CA PHE A 64 -9.89 0.23 10.96
C PHE A 64 -8.68 -0.15 10.11
N THR A 65 -7.66 -0.76 10.70
CA THR A 65 -6.51 -1.25 9.94
C THR A 65 -6.92 -2.36 8.98
N ASP A 66 -7.71 -3.34 9.44
CA ASP A 66 -8.20 -4.45 8.62
C ASP A 66 -9.10 -3.93 7.47
N GLU A 67 -9.93 -2.92 7.70
CA GLU A 67 -10.73 -2.27 6.64
C GLU A 67 -9.86 -1.62 5.56
N LEU A 68 -8.76 -0.96 5.96
CA LEU A 68 -7.82 -0.36 5.02
C LEU A 68 -7.05 -1.42 4.21
N GLU A 69 -6.61 -2.51 4.84
CA GLU A 69 -5.94 -3.62 4.16
C GLU A 69 -6.87 -4.29 3.13
N ASN A 70 -8.15 -4.46 3.48
CA ASN A 70 -9.14 -5.00 2.55
C ASN A 70 -9.35 -4.10 1.33
N ALA A 71 -9.42 -2.78 1.51
CA ALA A 71 -9.57 -1.85 0.40
C ALA A 71 -8.35 -1.89 -0.54
N GLU A 72 -7.14 -1.96 0.03
CA GLU A 72 -5.89 -2.11 -0.73
C GLU A 72 -5.86 -3.43 -1.52
N ALA A 73 -6.23 -4.55 -0.89
CA ALA A 73 -6.30 -5.86 -1.54
C ALA A 73 -7.27 -5.89 -2.73
N VAL A 74 -8.42 -5.20 -2.62
CA VAL A 74 -9.38 -5.07 -3.72
C VAL A 74 -8.76 -4.29 -4.88
N LEU A 75 -8.07 -3.18 -4.63
CA LEU A 75 -7.40 -2.41 -5.70
C LEU A 75 -6.34 -3.24 -6.42
N PHE A 76 -5.51 -3.98 -5.68
CA PHE A 76 -4.52 -4.86 -6.31
C PHE A 76 -5.17 -5.97 -7.14
N THR A 77 -6.27 -6.55 -6.64
CA THR A 77 -7.02 -7.56 -7.41
C THR A 77 -7.56 -6.98 -8.72
N LEU A 78 -8.08 -5.75 -8.69
CA LEU A 78 -8.53 -5.05 -9.89
C LEU A 78 -7.38 -4.76 -10.85
N ALA A 79 -6.23 -4.31 -10.33
CA ALA A 79 -5.05 -4.04 -11.15
C ALA A 79 -4.54 -5.30 -11.86
N LEU A 80 -4.47 -6.43 -11.16
CA LEU A 80 -4.14 -7.72 -11.78
C LEU A 80 -5.15 -8.15 -12.85
N GLY A 81 -6.45 -7.84 -12.64
CA GLY A 81 -7.48 -8.07 -13.65
C GLY A 81 -7.31 -7.18 -14.90
N VAL A 82 -6.84 -5.95 -14.74
CA VAL A 82 -6.48 -5.05 -15.84
C VAL A 82 -5.25 -5.55 -16.59
N GLU A 83 -4.20 -5.97 -15.87
CA GLU A 83 -3.00 -6.58 -16.45
C GLU A 83 -3.35 -7.83 -17.27
N ALA A 84 -4.28 -8.66 -16.80
CA ALA A 84 -4.73 -9.84 -17.53
C ALA A 84 -5.49 -9.53 -18.83
N ARG A 85 -6.03 -8.31 -19.00
CA ARG A 85 -6.64 -7.83 -20.26
C ARG A 85 -5.60 -7.28 -21.24
N ASP A 86 -4.40 -6.93 -20.77
CA ASP A 86 -3.33 -6.37 -21.58
C ASP A 86 -2.50 -7.53 -22.19
N PRO A 87 -2.21 -7.53 -23.51
CA PRO A 87 -1.44 -8.59 -24.16
C PRO A 87 -0.04 -8.83 -23.58
N TYR A 88 0.51 -7.87 -22.83
CA TYR A 88 1.75 -8.01 -22.05
C TYR A 88 1.53 -8.93 -20.83
N THR A 89 1.41 -10.24 -21.09
CA THR A 89 1.12 -11.21 -20.03
C THR A 89 2.37 -11.73 -19.32
N GLY A 90 2.31 -11.68 -17.99
CA GLY A 90 3.15 -12.44 -17.06
C GLY A 90 3.98 -11.54 -16.15
N ASP A 91 3.55 -11.40 -14.89
CA ASP A 91 4.30 -10.80 -13.76
C ASP A 91 4.89 -9.40 -14.04
N HIS A 92 4.34 -8.61 -14.98
CA HIS A 92 4.92 -7.30 -15.33
C HIS A 92 4.83 -6.35 -14.14
N CYS A 93 3.63 -6.22 -13.57
CA CYS A 93 3.40 -5.39 -12.39
C CYS A 93 4.27 -5.83 -11.21
N ALA A 94 4.36 -7.14 -10.98
CA ALA A 94 5.18 -7.70 -9.90
C ALA A 94 6.68 -7.43 -10.09
N ARG A 95 7.21 -7.62 -11.32
CA ARG A 95 8.61 -7.32 -11.63
C ARG A 95 8.90 -5.83 -11.52
N LEU A 96 8.02 -4.98 -12.05
CA LEU A 96 8.17 -3.53 -12.00
C LEU A 96 8.18 -3.04 -10.54
N ALA A 97 7.23 -3.49 -9.73
CA ALA A 97 7.15 -3.18 -8.30
C ALA A 97 8.44 -3.61 -7.57
N HIS A 98 8.93 -4.83 -7.84
CA HIS A 98 10.16 -5.35 -7.27
C HIS A 98 11.37 -4.49 -7.63
N TYR A 99 11.59 -4.21 -8.92
CA TYR A 99 12.75 -3.42 -9.37
C TYR A 99 12.70 -1.97 -8.91
N ALA A 100 11.52 -1.36 -8.89
CA ALA A 100 11.33 0.00 -8.38
C ALA A 100 11.69 0.06 -6.89
N ALA A 101 11.21 -0.89 -6.08
CA ALA A 101 11.52 -0.97 -4.67
C ALA A 101 13.02 -1.21 -4.41
N GLU A 102 13.65 -2.14 -5.13
CA GLU A 102 15.11 -2.38 -5.00
C GLU A 102 15.93 -1.14 -5.38
N LEU A 103 15.58 -0.47 -6.48
CA LEU A 103 16.23 0.77 -6.87
C LEU A 103 16.10 1.84 -5.78
N GLY A 104 14.89 2.01 -5.22
CA GLY A 104 14.67 2.93 -4.11
C GLY A 104 15.54 2.60 -2.89
N ARG A 105 15.70 1.30 -2.55
CA ARG A 105 16.56 0.87 -1.44
C ARG A 105 18.03 1.20 -1.69
N HIS A 106 18.51 0.96 -2.91
CA HIS A 106 19.86 1.32 -3.32
C HIS A 106 20.11 2.84 -3.31
N LEU A 107 19.07 3.64 -3.55
CA LEU A 107 19.10 5.10 -3.44
C LEU A 107 18.84 5.62 -2.01
N HIS A 108 18.74 4.73 -1.02
CA HIS A 108 18.51 5.05 0.39
C HIS A 108 17.21 5.81 0.67
N PHE A 109 16.15 5.51 -0.08
CA PHE A 109 14.82 6.06 0.22
C PHE A 109 14.27 5.52 1.55
N ASP A 110 13.45 6.32 2.22
CA ASP A 110 12.75 5.90 3.44
C ASP A 110 11.73 4.78 3.16
N TYR A 111 11.36 4.06 4.23
CA TYR A 111 10.43 2.93 4.13
C TYR A 111 9.10 3.30 3.46
N GLU A 112 8.55 4.49 3.74
CA GLU A 112 7.28 4.92 3.17
C GLU A 112 7.36 5.12 1.65
N ASN A 113 8.49 5.62 1.15
CA ASN A 113 8.75 5.75 -0.28
C ASN A 113 9.03 4.40 -0.94
N ILE A 114 9.70 3.45 -0.27
CA ILE A 114 9.86 2.08 -0.79
C ILE A 114 8.49 1.42 -0.97
N VAL A 115 7.62 1.51 0.04
CA VAL A 115 6.26 0.98 -0.03
C VAL A 115 5.44 1.69 -1.11
N ALA A 116 5.64 3.00 -1.31
CA ALA A 116 4.98 3.73 -2.38
C ALA A 116 5.42 3.26 -3.77
N LEU A 117 6.71 2.99 -3.98
CA LEU A 117 7.25 2.45 -5.24
C LEU A 117 6.68 1.07 -5.55
N GLU A 118 6.63 0.18 -4.55
CA GLU A 118 6.05 -1.15 -4.69
C GLU A 118 4.56 -1.07 -5.07
N ARG A 119 3.77 -0.27 -4.33
CA ARG A 119 2.35 -0.02 -4.64
C ARG A 119 2.16 0.60 -6.02
N GLY A 120 2.98 1.59 -6.38
CA GLY A 120 2.93 2.28 -7.66
C GLY A 120 3.18 1.32 -8.82
N GLY A 121 4.12 0.39 -8.68
CA GLY A 121 4.40 -0.63 -9.70
C GLY A 121 3.18 -1.48 -10.04
N TYR A 122 2.36 -1.85 -9.05
CA TYR A 122 1.12 -2.58 -9.31
C TYR A 122 -0.03 -1.74 -9.83
N LEU A 123 -0.11 -0.47 -9.43
CA LEU A 123 -1.31 0.36 -9.63
C LEU A 123 -1.19 1.37 -10.77
N HIS A 124 0.01 1.58 -11.34
CA HIS A 124 0.26 2.61 -12.35
C HIS A 124 -0.71 2.52 -13.54
N ASP A 125 -1.03 1.30 -13.97
CA ASP A 125 -1.89 1.03 -15.11
C ASP A 125 -3.38 0.79 -14.76
N LEU A 126 -3.77 0.91 -13.48
CA LEU A 126 -5.15 0.61 -13.05
C LEU A 126 -6.21 1.41 -13.83
N GLY A 127 -5.89 2.62 -14.27
CA GLY A 127 -6.80 3.44 -15.06
C GLY A 127 -7.18 2.85 -16.41
N LYS A 128 -6.40 1.89 -16.94
CA LYS A 128 -6.74 1.15 -18.17
C LYS A 128 -8.06 0.38 -18.05
N ILE A 129 -8.60 0.22 -16.83
CA ILE A 129 -9.96 -0.31 -16.62
C ILE A 129 -11.02 0.47 -17.42
N LYS A 130 -10.82 1.78 -17.65
CA LYS A 130 -11.73 2.63 -18.44
C LYS A 130 -11.45 2.61 -19.94
N VAL A 131 -10.36 1.99 -20.38
CA VAL A 131 -10.02 1.88 -21.80
C VAL A 131 -10.83 0.72 -22.41
N PRO A 132 -11.60 0.96 -23.50
CA PRO A 132 -12.34 -0.08 -24.21
C PRO A 132 -11.42 -1.19 -24.73
N ASP A 133 -11.91 -2.43 -24.76
CA ASP A 133 -11.13 -3.59 -25.23
C ASP A 133 -10.71 -3.45 -26.70
N GLU A 134 -11.52 -2.79 -27.52
CA GLU A 134 -11.20 -2.55 -28.94
C GLU A 134 -10.00 -1.62 -29.12
N ILE A 135 -9.71 -0.77 -28.14
CA ILE A 135 -8.54 0.10 -28.10
C ILE A 135 -7.38 -0.64 -27.42
N LEU A 136 -7.62 -1.22 -26.24
CA LEU A 136 -6.60 -1.90 -25.44
C LEU A 136 -5.98 -3.09 -26.20
N ASN A 137 -6.79 -3.84 -26.96
CA ASN A 137 -6.40 -5.06 -27.66
C ASN A 137 -6.36 -4.91 -29.19
N LYS A 138 -6.27 -3.68 -29.71
CA LYS A 138 -6.43 -3.39 -31.15
C LYS A 138 -5.46 -4.14 -32.07
N GLY A 139 -4.26 -4.50 -31.58
CA GLY A 139 -3.22 -5.24 -32.32
C GLY A 139 -2.61 -4.52 -33.54
N SER A 140 -3.16 -3.36 -33.91
CA SER A 140 -2.69 -2.44 -34.95
C SER A 140 -2.45 -1.06 -34.32
N GLU A 141 -1.83 -0.15 -35.06
CA GLU A 141 -1.57 1.21 -34.55
C GLU A 141 -2.87 1.92 -34.14
N LEU A 142 -2.83 2.56 -32.98
CA LEU A 142 -3.92 3.39 -32.49
C LEU A 142 -4.02 4.65 -33.35
N THR A 143 -5.24 5.01 -33.75
CA THR A 143 -5.53 6.31 -34.35
C THR A 143 -5.31 7.42 -33.32
N PRO A 144 -5.12 8.68 -33.75
CA PRO A 144 -4.94 9.79 -32.82
C PRO A 144 -6.05 9.90 -31.77
N ALA A 145 -7.31 9.67 -32.15
CA ALA A 145 -8.45 9.71 -31.22
C ALA A 145 -8.43 8.56 -30.20
N GLU A 146 -8.02 7.36 -30.61
CA GLU A 146 -7.87 6.22 -29.68
C GLU A 146 -6.67 6.43 -28.75
N TRP A 147 -5.62 7.07 -29.24
CA TRP A 147 -4.47 7.46 -28.42
C TRP A 147 -4.87 8.48 -27.35
N ASP A 148 -5.75 9.44 -27.67
CA ASP A 148 -6.29 10.36 -26.68
C ASP A 148 -7.11 9.66 -25.60
N VAL A 149 -7.80 8.55 -25.91
CA VAL A 149 -8.44 7.70 -24.90
C VAL A 149 -7.40 6.96 -24.05
N MET A 150 -6.38 6.36 -24.68
CA MET A 150 -5.33 5.62 -23.97
C MET A 150 -4.56 6.51 -22.99
N LYS A 151 -4.20 7.74 -23.38
CA LYS A 151 -3.43 8.68 -22.55
C LYS A 151 -4.12 9.14 -21.27
N ARG A 152 -5.41 8.87 -21.10
CA ARG A 152 -6.17 9.26 -19.90
C ARG A 152 -5.98 8.31 -18.73
N HIS A 153 -5.45 7.11 -18.96
CA HIS A 153 -5.34 6.11 -17.90
C HIS A 153 -4.48 6.54 -16.68
N PRO A 154 -3.46 7.42 -16.78
CA PRO A 154 -2.76 7.89 -15.58
C PRO A 154 -3.68 8.74 -14.68
N GLU A 155 -4.47 9.65 -15.29
CA GLU A 155 -5.42 10.50 -14.56
C GLU A 155 -6.58 9.68 -13.99
N ASP A 156 -7.10 8.73 -14.77
CA ASP A 156 -8.16 7.84 -14.33
C ASP A 156 -7.69 6.90 -13.21
N GLY A 157 -6.46 6.40 -13.28
CA GLY A 157 -5.83 5.58 -12.25
C GLY A 157 -5.62 6.35 -10.95
N GLU A 158 -5.13 7.59 -11.05
CA GLU A 158 -5.02 8.50 -9.90
C GLU A 158 -6.39 8.73 -9.27
N ALA A 159 -7.41 9.08 -10.06
CA ALA A 159 -8.75 9.36 -9.56
C ALA A 159 -9.39 8.16 -8.84
N ILE A 160 -9.13 6.93 -9.30
CA ILE A 160 -9.57 5.69 -8.62
C ILE A 160 -8.89 5.54 -7.26
N CYS A 161 -7.60 5.86 -7.17
CA CYS A 161 -6.80 5.67 -5.96
C CYS A 161 -6.87 6.85 -4.97
N GLN A 162 -7.22 8.05 -5.43
CA GLN A 162 -7.22 9.30 -4.67
C GLN A 162 -8.01 9.25 -3.35
N PRO A 163 -9.16 8.55 -3.23
CA PRO A 163 -9.89 8.47 -1.97
C PRO A 163 -9.10 7.80 -0.82
N LEU A 164 -8.12 6.94 -1.13
CA LEU A 164 -7.30 6.29 -0.12
C LEU A 164 -6.19 7.22 0.36
N LYS A 165 -6.36 7.79 1.55
CA LYS A 165 -5.37 8.68 2.17
C LYS A 165 -3.98 8.05 2.32
N SER A 166 -3.92 6.73 2.53
CA SER A 166 -2.67 5.96 2.61
C SER A 166 -1.89 5.95 1.28
N PHE A 167 -2.54 6.28 0.16
CA PHE A 167 -1.94 6.25 -1.17
C PHE A 167 -1.38 7.61 -1.61
N ARG A 168 -1.36 8.62 -0.73
CA ARG A 168 -0.87 9.97 -1.06
C ARG A 168 0.51 9.99 -1.75
N ARG A 169 1.43 9.10 -1.38
CA ARG A 169 2.77 8.97 -2.03
C ARG A 169 2.75 8.12 -3.30
N VAL A 170 1.70 7.33 -3.52
CA VAL A 170 1.50 6.47 -4.69
C VAL A 170 0.87 7.26 -5.84
N LEU A 171 -0.03 8.21 -5.55
CA LEU A 171 -0.75 8.99 -6.57
C LEU A 171 0.18 9.63 -7.62
N PRO A 172 1.31 10.27 -7.27
CA PRO A 172 2.21 10.85 -8.27
C PRO A 172 2.86 9.81 -9.17
N ILE A 173 3.11 8.59 -8.67
CA ILE A 173 3.65 7.49 -9.47
C ILE A 173 2.62 7.07 -10.51
N ILE A 174 1.36 6.93 -10.11
CA ILE A 174 0.27 6.58 -11.03
C ILE A 174 0.07 7.69 -12.07
N ARG A 175 0.00 8.96 -11.64
CA ARG A 175 -0.28 10.09 -12.54
C ARG A 175 0.85 10.33 -13.54
N HIS A 176 2.12 10.18 -13.13
CA HIS A 176 3.26 10.68 -13.89
C HIS A 176 4.16 9.59 -14.49
N HIS A 177 3.77 8.31 -14.48
CA HIS A 177 4.66 7.24 -14.98
C HIS A 177 4.94 7.31 -16.50
N HIS A 178 4.20 8.13 -17.25
CA HIS A 178 4.45 8.45 -18.66
C HIS A 178 5.03 9.85 -18.88
N GLU A 179 5.44 10.54 -17.82
CA GLU A 179 6.20 11.78 -17.94
C GLU A 179 7.63 11.52 -18.40
N HIS A 180 8.17 12.44 -19.18
CA HIS A 180 9.54 12.38 -19.67
C HIS A 180 10.32 13.59 -19.17
N TRP A 181 11.59 13.39 -18.80
CA TRP A 181 12.47 14.46 -18.30
C TRP A 181 12.63 15.67 -19.24
N ASN A 182 12.31 15.51 -20.52
CA ASN A 182 12.38 16.57 -21.52
C ASN A 182 11.04 17.29 -21.75
N GLY A 183 10.04 17.07 -20.91
CA GLY A 183 8.69 17.67 -21.05
C GLY A 183 7.84 17.09 -22.17
N SER A 184 8.29 16.04 -22.88
CA SER A 184 7.53 15.43 -23.98
C SER A 184 6.49 14.38 -23.53
N GLY A 185 6.40 14.15 -22.22
CA GLY A 185 5.50 13.16 -21.63
C GLY A 185 4.08 13.68 -21.41
N TYR A 186 3.28 12.85 -20.76
CA TYR A 186 1.87 13.11 -20.42
C TYR A 186 1.54 12.49 -19.05
N PRO A 187 0.47 12.94 -18.36
CA PRO A 187 -0.58 13.87 -18.79
C PRO A 187 -0.27 15.37 -18.62
N ASP A 188 0.71 15.74 -17.81
CA ASP A 188 0.96 17.11 -17.36
C ASP A 188 2.15 17.79 -18.08
N SER A 189 3.00 17.01 -18.76
CA SER A 189 4.18 17.48 -19.50
C SER A 189 5.18 18.21 -18.59
N LEU A 190 5.59 17.54 -17.52
CA LEU A 190 6.46 18.07 -16.47
C LEU A 190 7.91 18.32 -16.97
N ASP A 191 8.56 19.38 -16.47
CA ASP A 191 9.93 19.82 -16.79
C ASP A 191 10.92 19.81 -15.60
#